data_AF-G5DWH6-F1
#
_entry.id   AF-G5DWH6-F1
#
_cell.length_a   1.000
_cell.length_b   1.000
_cell.length_c   1.000
_cell.angle_alpha   90.00
_cell.angle_beta   90.00
_cell.angle_gamma   90.00
#
_symmetry.space_group_name_H-M   'P 1'
#
loop_
_entity.id
_entity.type
_entity.pdbx_description
1 polymer ?
#
loop_
_entity_poly.entity_id
_entity_poly.type
_entity_poly.pdbx_seq_one_letter_code
_entity_poly.pdbx_strand_id
1 'polypeptide(L)'
;TRLPGRGPVVVRVAVGPPKGRSSDGNGVVLTEEAKEGVIEVIDKSTVVSGGVEDVYGEDSATEDQIVTPWALSVASGYSLLRDPRHNKGLAFTEKERDAHYLRGLLPPTIVSQPLQVKKMIHNIRQYDVPLQKYVAMMDLQEMNEKLFYRLLIDNVEELLPVVYTPTVGEACQKYGCIFKQPQGLFISLKEKGGVLEVLKNWPE
;
A
#
# COMPACT_ATOMS: atom_id res chain seq x y z
N THR A 1 37.67 -15.16 -23.70
CA THR A 1 37.90 -13.88 -22.98
C THR A 1 36.57 -13.39 -22.45
N ARG A 2 36.32 -13.57 -21.14
CA ARG A 2 35.06 -13.20 -20.48
C ARG A 2 34.94 -11.68 -20.39
N LEU A 3 33.81 -11.14 -20.84
CA LEU A 3 33.41 -9.75 -20.62
C LEU A 3 33.08 -9.57 -19.13
N PRO A 4 33.51 -8.47 -18.46
CA PRO A 4 33.15 -8.22 -17.08
C PRO A 4 31.69 -7.79 -16.99
N GLY A 5 30.90 -8.49 -16.16
CA GLY A 5 29.50 -8.20 -15.92
C GLY A 5 29.30 -6.87 -15.20
N ARG A 6 28.51 -5.97 -15.81
CA ARG A 6 27.93 -4.82 -15.11
C ARG A 6 26.88 -5.35 -14.12
N GLY A 7 27.17 -5.27 -12.83
CA GLY A 7 26.19 -5.47 -11.77
C GLY A 7 25.10 -4.38 -11.80
N PRO A 8 23.95 -4.61 -11.13
CA PRO A 8 22.84 -3.68 -11.14
C PRO A 8 23.22 -2.35 -10.49
N VAL A 9 22.97 -1.25 -11.19
CA VAL A 9 23.15 0.12 -10.67
C VAL A 9 21.98 0.41 -9.72
N VAL A 10 22.25 0.38 -8.42
CA VAL A 10 21.28 0.75 -7.39
C VAL A 10 21.41 2.25 -7.13
N VAL A 11 20.44 3.03 -7.60
CA VAL A 11 20.34 4.46 -7.29
C VAL A 11 19.69 4.60 -5.92
N ARG A 12 20.49 4.84 -4.87
CA ARG A 12 20.00 5.21 -3.55
C ARG A 12 19.72 6.71 -3.52
N VAL A 13 18.45 7.09 -3.43
CA VAL A 13 18.05 8.48 -3.14
C VAL A 13 18.04 8.64 -1.63
N ALA A 14 18.95 9.45 -1.09
CA ALA A 14 18.95 9.81 0.33
C ALA A 14 17.82 10.82 0.59
N VAL A 15 16.86 10.46 1.43
CA VAL A 15 15.86 11.40 1.96
C VAL A 15 16.37 11.90 3.30
N GLY A 16 16.87 13.14 3.32
CA GLY A 16 17.17 13.85 4.56
C GLY A 16 15.90 14.30 5.28
N PRO A 17 15.96 14.61 6.58
CA PRO A 17 14.80 15.04 7.35
C PRO A 17 14.21 16.35 6.80
N PRO A 18 12.90 16.60 6.97
CA PRO A 18 12.21 17.71 6.31
C PRO A 18 12.68 19.05 6.89
N LYS A 19 13.43 19.84 6.10
CA LYS A 19 13.69 21.24 6.41
C LYS A 19 12.49 22.08 5.96
N GLY A 20 11.97 22.87 6.89
CA GLY A 20 10.88 23.82 6.66
C GLY A 20 11.16 24.80 5.51
N ARG A 21 10.07 25.27 4.89
CA ARG A 21 10.03 26.19 3.74
C ARG A 21 10.98 27.39 3.86
N SER A 22 11.81 27.58 2.85
CA SER A 22 11.98 28.85 2.14
C SER A 22 12.70 28.62 0.80
N SER A 23 12.52 29.59 -0.10
CA SER A 23 12.72 29.59 -1.55
C SER A 23 14.17 29.60 -2.05
N ASP A 24 14.29 29.30 -3.35
CA ASP A 24 15.39 29.54 -4.29
C ASP A 24 16.47 28.46 -4.51
N GLY A 25 16.53 27.98 -5.76
CA GLY A 25 17.76 28.02 -6.55
C GLY A 25 18.71 26.80 -6.55
N ASN A 26 18.73 26.13 -7.71
CA ASN A 26 19.85 25.41 -8.34
C ASN A 26 20.33 24.06 -7.78
N GLY A 27 20.37 23.09 -8.70
CA GLY A 27 20.97 21.77 -8.50
C GLY A 27 22.49 21.80 -8.55
N VAL A 28 23.09 20.80 -7.90
CA VAL A 28 24.50 20.44 -8.06
C VAL A 28 24.61 18.92 -8.08
N VAL A 29 25.19 18.39 -9.14
CA VAL A 29 25.65 17.01 -9.29
C VAL A 29 27.02 16.92 -8.61
N LEU A 30 27.19 16.02 -7.65
CA LEU A 30 28.51 15.65 -7.13
C LEU A 30 28.66 14.13 -7.20
N THR A 31 29.56 13.70 -8.07
CA THR A 31 30.15 12.36 -8.13
C THR A 31 31.32 12.30 -7.15
N GLU A 32 31.36 11.32 -6.24
CA GLU A 32 32.61 10.92 -5.59
C GLU A 32 32.68 9.40 -5.36
N GLU A 33 33.93 8.93 -5.45
CA GLU A 33 34.39 7.55 -5.55
C GLU A 33 34.43 6.83 -4.20
N ALA A 34 34.37 5.49 -4.28
CA ALA A 34 34.39 4.59 -3.14
C ALA A 34 35.72 4.59 -2.37
N LYS A 35 35.63 4.66 -1.04
CA LYS A 35 36.62 4.09 -0.11
C LYS A 35 35.92 3.35 1.01
N GLU A 36 36.32 2.09 1.19
CA GLU A 36 36.03 1.26 2.36
C GLU A 36 36.63 1.89 3.64
N GLY A 37 35.85 1.91 4.72
CA GLY A 37 36.32 2.40 6.02
C GLY A 37 35.30 2.26 7.13
N VAL A 38 35.56 1.30 8.03
CA VAL A 38 35.37 1.28 9.49
C VAL A 38 34.03 1.77 10.07
N ILE A 39 33.33 0.86 10.76
CA ILE A 39 32.19 1.18 11.64
C ILE A 39 32.73 1.87 12.90
N GLU A 40 32.51 3.19 13.00
CA GLU A 40 32.68 3.92 14.25
C GLU A 40 31.43 3.75 15.12
N VAL A 41 31.65 3.33 16.36
CA VAL A 41 30.65 3.24 17.43
C VAL A 41 30.36 4.66 17.89
N ILE A 42 29.15 5.16 17.60
CA ILE A 42 28.72 6.49 18.07
C ILE A 42 28.29 6.38 19.53
N ASP A 43 29.00 7.13 20.37
CA ASP A 43 28.82 7.20 21.82
C ASP A 43 27.46 7.82 22.19
N LYS A 44 26.79 7.22 23.17
CA LYS A 44 25.48 7.64 23.68
C LYS A 44 25.62 8.86 24.59
N SER A 45 25.80 10.07 24.03
CA SER A 45 25.65 11.28 24.84
C SER A 45 25.41 12.55 24.03
N THR A 46 24.34 12.63 23.24
CA THR A 46 23.70 13.92 22.91
C THR A 46 22.34 13.73 22.22
N VAL A 47 21.35 13.27 22.98
CA VAL A 47 19.95 13.57 22.68
C VAL A 47 19.36 14.16 23.94
N VAL A 48 19.39 15.49 24.06
CA VAL A 48 18.63 16.20 25.08
C VAL A 48 17.18 16.19 24.61
N SER A 49 16.43 15.17 25.04
CA SER A 49 14.97 15.15 25.01
C SER A 49 14.49 15.79 26.30
N GLY A 50 14.06 17.05 26.23
CA GLY A 50 13.34 17.69 27.33
C GLY A 50 11.93 17.10 27.46
N GLY A 51 11.81 15.97 28.14
CA GLY A 51 10.56 15.40 28.63
C GLY A 51 10.57 15.41 30.16
N VAL A 52 9.41 15.65 30.78
CA VAL A 52 9.25 15.48 32.22
C VAL A 52 9.44 13.99 32.52
N GLU A 53 10.33 13.66 33.46
CA GLU A 53 10.60 12.29 33.89
C GLU A 53 9.33 11.71 34.54
N ASP A 54 8.70 10.73 33.90
CA ASP A 54 7.58 10.01 34.47
C ASP A 54 8.10 9.04 35.56
N VAL A 55 7.53 9.13 36.76
CA VAL A 55 7.95 8.41 37.99
C VAL A 55 7.76 6.88 37.92
N TYR A 56 7.07 6.38 36.90
CA TYR A 56 6.97 4.96 36.63
C TYR A 56 8.14 4.57 35.73
N GLY A 57 9.11 3.83 36.30
CA GLY A 57 10.40 3.54 35.69
C GLY A 57 10.32 3.14 34.22
N GLU A 58 11.29 3.60 33.43
CA GLU A 58 11.42 3.31 32.01
C GLU A 58 11.20 1.81 31.76
N ASP A 59 10.08 1.48 31.10
CA ASP A 59 9.69 0.13 30.72
C ASP A 59 10.68 -0.41 29.67
N SER A 60 11.85 -0.84 30.13
CA SER A 60 12.90 -1.51 29.36
C SER A 60 12.40 -2.80 28.68
N ALA A 61 11.22 -3.32 29.05
CA ALA A 61 10.59 -4.48 28.42
C ALA A 61 10.14 -4.25 26.96
N THR A 62 10.10 -2.99 26.49
CA THR A 62 9.69 -2.66 25.13
C THR A 62 10.89 -2.50 24.17
N GLU A 63 12.10 -2.32 24.71
CA GLU A 63 13.29 -1.98 23.91
C GLU A 63 13.79 -3.15 23.05
N ASP A 64 13.56 -4.40 23.48
CA ASP A 64 13.99 -5.61 22.76
C ASP A 64 12.99 -6.09 21.69
N GLN A 65 11.93 -5.32 21.42
CA GLN A 65 10.93 -5.73 20.43
C GLN A 65 11.46 -5.57 19.00
N ILE A 66 11.61 -6.70 18.29
CA ILE A 66 12.00 -6.74 16.88
C ILE A 66 10.94 -5.98 16.06
N VAL A 67 11.29 -4.81 15.51
CA VAL A 67 10.42 -4.02 14.62
C VAL A 67 10.61 -4.49 13.19
N THR A 68 9.53 -4.53 12.41
CA THR A 68 9.60 -4.83 10.98
C THR A 68 10.29 -3.67 10.24
N PRO A 69 11.40 -3.92 9.52
CA PRO A 69 12.13 -2.85 8.83
C PRO A 69 11.43 -2.48 7.53
N TRP A 70 10.36 -1.69 7.62
CA TRP A 70 9.62 -1.22 6.45
C TRP A 70 10.47 -0.28 5.59
N ALA A 71 10.51 -0.53 4.28
CA ALA A 71 11.15 0.35 3.31
C ALA A 71 10.10 1.17 2.55
N LEU A 72 10.23 2.50 2.57
CA LEU A 72 9.38 3.41 1.82
C LEU A 72 10.01 3.70 0.45
N SER A 73 9.22 3.55 -0.61
CA SER A 73 9.62 3.91 -1.97
C SER A 73 8.44 4.56 -2.70
N VAL A 74 8.74 5.40 -3.70
CA VAL A 74 7.69 6.05 -4.49
C VAL A 74 7.03 5.03 -5.41
N ALA A 75 5.73 4.79 -5.21
CA ALA A 75 4.96 3.91 -6.08
C ALA A 75 4.88 4.48 -7.50
N SER A 76 5.32 3.67 -8.47
CA SER A 76 5.31 4.00 -9.90
C SER A 76 5.09 2.73 -10.74
N GLY A 77 4.74 2.89 -12.02
CA GLY A 77 4.50 1.79 -12.93
C GLY A 77 3.47 0.79 -12.40
N TYR A 78 3.79 -0.50 -12.49
CA TYR A 78 2.93 -1.58 -12.00
C TYR A 78 2.76 -1.58 -10.47
N SER A 79 3.74 -1.11 -9.69
CA SER A 79 3.60 -1.06 -8.23
C SER A 79 2.46 -0.13 -7.83
N LEU A 80 2.30 1.00 -8.53
CA LEU A 80 1.19 1.93 -8.32
C LEU A 80 -0.16 1.35 -8.80
N LEU A 81 -0.17 0.61 -9.91
CA LEU A 81 -1.41 0.00 -10.44
C LEU A 81 -1.90 -1.18 -9.61
N ARG A 82 -1.01 -1.85 -8.87
CA ARG A 82 -1.35 -2.99 -8.01
C ARG A 82 -1.75 -2.57 -6.60
N ASP A 83 -1.44 -1.35 -6.20
CA ASP A 83 -1.83 -0.83 -4.88
C ASP A 83 -3.29 -0.34 -4.92
N PRO A 84 -4.23 -1.01 -4.25
CA PRO A 84 -5.66 -0.67 -4.28
C PRO A 84 -5.95 0.74 -3.74
N ARG A 85 -5.11 1.25 -2.83
CA ARG A 85 -5.29 2.57 -2.17
C ARG A 85 -5.02 3.73 -3.13
N HIS A 86 -4.06 3.52 -4.04
CA HIS A 86 -3.54 4.55 -4.94
C HIS A 86 -3.97 4.35 -6.40
N ASN A 87 -4.40 3.14 -6.77
CA ASN A 87 -4.88 2.84 -8.11
C ASN A 87 -6.16 3.64 -8.44
N LYS A 88 -6.14 4.37 -9.55
CA LYS A 88 -7.28 5.11 -10.10
C LYS A 88 -7.86 4.47 -11.36
N GLY A 89 -7.32 3.32 -11.78
CA GLY A 89 -7.64 2.69 -13.05
C GLY A 89 -7.48 3.66 -14.22
N LEU A 90 -8.53 3.86 -15.02
CA LEU A 90 -8.49 4.76 -16.17
C LEU A 90 -8.64 6.25 -15.82
N ALA A 91 -8.78 6.60 -14.54
CA ALA A 91 -8.97 7.98 -14.10
C ALA A 91 -7.65 8.74 -13.90
N PHE A 92 -6.50 8.08 -14.08
CA PHE A 92 -5.22 8.79 -14.14
C PHE A 92 -5.19 9.77 -15.31
N THR A 93 -4.90 11.04 -15.00
CA THR A 93 -4.71 12.11 -15.98
C THR A 93 -3.43 11.89 -16.80
N GLU A 94 -3.30 12.55 -17.95
CA GLU A 94 -2.07 12.43 -18.77
C GLU A 94 -0.82 12.82 -17.98
N LYS A 95 -0.89 13.90 -17.20
CA LYS A 95 0.21 14.37 -16.35
C LYS A 95 0.61 13.34 -15.30
N GLU A 96 -0.35 12.70 -14.63
CA GLU A 96 -0.06 11.64 -13.67
C GLU A 96 0.54 10.41 -14.34
N ARG A 97 0.07 10.06 -15.55
CA ARG A 97 0.61 8.92 -16.29
C ARG A 97 2.07 9.14 -16.71
N ASP A 98 2.42 10.35 -17.12
CA ASP A 98 3.79 10.72 -17.44
C ASP A 98 4.67 10.77 -16.18
N ALA A 99 4.17 11.34 -15.08
CA ALA A 99 4.91 11.47 -13.82
C ALA A 99 5.17 10.13 -13.11
N HIS A 100 4.22 9.18 -13.19
CA HIS A 100 4.29 7.89 -12.51
C HIS A 100 4.67 6.72 -13.42
N TYR A 101 5.20 6.98 -14.61
CA TYR A 101 5.62 5.95 -15.58
C TYR A 101 4.51 4.96 -15.95
N LEU A 102 3.28 5.45 -16.14
CA LEU A 102 2.12 4.66 -16.53
C LEU A 102 1.83 4.72 -18.04
N ARG A 103 2.53 5.59 -18.77
CA ARG A 103 2.36 5.73 -20.23
C ARG A 103 2.68 4.40 -20.92
N GLY A 104 1.75 3.92 -21.74
CA GLY A 104 1.85 2.62 -22.41
C GLY A 104 1.31 1.43 -21.60
N LEU A 105 1.13 1.57 -20.28
CA LEU A 105 0.51 0.54 -19.44
C LEU A 105 -1.02 0.60 -19.44
N LEU A 106 -1.57 1.77 -19.74
CA LEU A 106 -3.01 2.03 -19.81
C LEU A 106 -3.41 2.48 -21.22
N PRO A 107 -4.62 2.12 -21.69
CA PRO A 107 -5.20 2.66 -22.92
C PRO A 107 -5.22 4.20 -22.91
N PRO A 108 -5.14 4.90 -24.05
CA PRO A 108 -5.06 6.35 -24.11
C PRO A 108 -6.30 7.07 -23.56
N THR A 109 -7.43 6.37 -23.44
CA THR A 109 -8.67 6.93 -22.91
C THR A 109 -8.55 7.26 -21.42
N ILE A 110 -9.02 8.45 -21.04
CA ILE A 110 -9.19 8.87 -19.65
C ILE A 110 -10.67 8.82 -19.32
N VAL A 111 -11.03 8.08 -18.26
CA VAL A 111 -12.40 7.88 -17.83
C VAL A 111 -12.56 8.46 -16.44
N SER A 112 -13.44 9.44 -16.29
CA SER A 112 -13.72 10.08 -15.01
C SER A 112 -14.31 9.08 -13.99
N GLN A 113 -14.08 9.33 -12.70
CA GLN A 113 -14.59 8.46 -11.63
C GLN A 113 -16.12 8.23 -11.70
N PRO A 114 -16.97 9.24 -11.95
CA PRO A 114 -18.42 9.00 -12.09
C PRO A 114 -18.77 8.07 -13.26
N LEU A 115 -18.04 8.16 -14.37
CA LEU A 115 -18.24 7.29 -15.52
C LEU A 115 -17.78 5.85 -15.22
N GLN A 116 -16.70 5.70 -14.44
CA GLN A 116 -16.28 4.38 -13.94
C GLN A 116 -17.34 3.76 -13.03
N VAL A 117 -17.90 4.53 -12.09
CA VAL A 117 -19.00 4.07 -11.22
C VAL A 117 -20.18 3.61 -12.07
N LYS A 118 -20.61 4.41 -13.04
CA LYS A 118 -21.71 4.07 -13.95
C LYS A 118 -21.46 2.78 -14.73
N LYS A 119 -20.22 2.57 -15.20
CA LYS A 119 -19.82 1.33 -15.88
C LYS A 119 -19.84 0.13 -14.94
N MET A 120 -19.31 0.29 -13.72
CA MET A 120 -19.21 -0.81 -12.76
C MET A 120 -20.58 -1.25 -12.25
N ILE A 121 -21.46 -0.31 -11.90
CA ILE A 121 -22.83 -0.68 -11.46
C ILE A 121 -23.61 -1.36 -12.59
N HIS A 122 -23.43 -0.90 -13.85
CA HIS A 122 -24.03 -1.56 -14.99
C HIS A 122 -23.58 -3.02 -15.12
N ASN A 123 -22.27 -3.27 -15.00
CA ASN A 123 -21.71 -4.62 -15.04
C ASN A 123 -22.21 -5.49 -13.87
N ILE A 124 -22.25 -4.96 -12.65
CA ILE A 124 -22.71 -5.69 -11.46
C ILE A 124 -24.18 -6.11 -11.62
N ARG A 125 -25.01 -5.25 -12.21
CA ARG A 125 -26.42 -5.54 -12.48
C ARG A 125 -26.63 -6.65 -13.53
N GLN A 126 -25.64 -6.96 -14.36
CA GLN A 126 -25.73 -8.06 -15.34
C GLN A 126 -25.55 -9.44 -14.70
N TYR A 127 -25.03 -9.54 -13.47
CA TYR A 127 -24.94 -10.83 -12.79
C TYR A 127 -26.31 -11.25 -12.26
N ASP A 128 -26.71 -12.49 -12.53
CA ASP A 128 -27.97 -13.04 -12.03
C ASP A 128 -27.84 -13.50 -10.58
N VAL A 129 -26.69 -14.09 -10.23
CA VAL A 129 -26.47 -14.71 -8.91
C VAL A 129 -25.92 -13.68 -7.91
N PRO A 130 -26.54 -13.52 -6.72
CA PRO A 130 -26.03 -12.59 -5.70
C PRO A 130 -24.57 -12.83 -5.31
N LEU A 131 -24.16 -14.10 -5.19
CA LEU A 131 -22.77 -14.47 -4.90
C LEU A 131 -21.78 -13.97 -5.97
N GLN A 132 -22.17 -13.93 -7.25
CA GLN A 132 -21.31 -13.39 -8.31
C GLN A 132 -21.15 -11.87 -8.15
N LYS A 133 -22.23 -11.16 -7.77
CA LYS A 133 -22.16 -9.73 -7.44
C LYS A 133 -21.23 -9.48 -6.25
N TYR A 134 -21.31 -10.33 -5.22
CA TYR A 134 -20.40 -10.26 -4.06
C TYR A 134 -18.94 -10.41 -4.50
N VAL A 135 -18.61 -11.45 -5.27
CA VAL A 135 -17.24 -11.66 -5.77
C VAL A 135 -16.77 -10.47 -6.60
N ALA A 136 -17.60 -9.92 -7.49
CA ALA A 136 -17.24 -8.74 -8.28
C ALA A 136 -17.00 -7.48 -7.41
N MET A 137 -17.76 -7.32 -6.32
CA MET A 137 -17.56 -6.23 -5.36
C MET A 137 -16.24 -6.39 -4.58
N MET A 138 -15.90 -7.61 -4.16
CA MET A 138 -14.63 -7.89 -3.48
C MET A 138 -13.44 -7.70 -4.43
N ASP A 139 -13.54 -8.18 -5.67
CA ASP A 139 -12.52 -7.95 -6.71
C ASP A 139 -12.31 -6.45 -6.95
N LEU A 140 -13.40 -5.65 -6.94
CA LEU A 140 -13.30 -4.19 -7.09
C LEU A 140 -12.59 -3.53 -5.91
N GLN A 141 -12.89 -3.95 -4.67
CA GLN A 141 -12.23 -3.45 -3.46
C GLN A 141 -10.72 -3.66 -3.51
N GLU A 142 -10.29 -4.85 -3.92
CA GLU A 142 -8.88 -5.22 -4.05
C GLU A 142 -8.17 -4.56 -5.24
N MET A 143 -8.91 -4.08 -6.25
CA MET A 143 -8.31 -3.37 -7.38
C MET A 143 -8.26 -1.86 -7.17
N ASN A 144 -9.31 -1.29 -6.61
CA ASN A 144 -9.47 0.16 -6.43
C ASN A 144 -10.45 0.44 -5.29
N GLU A 145 -9.90 0.63 -4.11
CA GLU A 145 -10.63 0.85 -2.87
C GLU A 145 -11.51 2.11 -2.94
N LYS A 146 -11.00 3.19 -3.52
CA LYS A 146 -11.74 4.46 -3.65
C LYS A 146 -12.96 4.33 -4.55
N LEU A 147 -12.84 3.58 -5.64
CA LEU A 147 -13.94 3.32 -6.55
C LEU A 147 -14.99 2.41 -5.91
N PHE A 148 -14.56 1.39 -5.16
CA PHE A 148 -15.43 0.53 -4.37
C PHE A 148 -16.31 1.32 -3.41
N TYR A 149 -15.72 2.13 -2.52
CA TYR A 149 -16.49 2.91 -1.56
C TYR A 149 -17.38 3.95 -2.23
N ARG A 150 -16.90 4.59 -3.30
CA ARG A 150 -17.72 5.54 -4.05
C ARG A 150 -18.97 4.88 -4.65
N LEU A 151 -18.80 3.72 -5.28
CA LEU A 151 -19.89 2.95 -5.87
C LEU A 151 -20.89 2.46 -4.81
N LEU A 152 -20.38 2.01 -3.65
CA LEU A 152 -21.19 1.57 -2.52
C LEU A 152 -22.03 2.71 -1.93
N ILE A 153 -21.44 3.89 -1.71
CA ILE A 153 -22.14 5.06 -1.18
C ILE A 153 -23.23 5.52 -2.16
N ASP A 154 -22.91 5.59 -3.45
CA ASP A 154 -23.85 6.08 -4.47
C ASP A 154 -25.03 5.09 -4.71
N ASN A 155 -24.92 3.81 -4.34
CA ASN A 155 -25.94 2.76 -4.59
C ASN A 155 -26.18 1.87 -3.36
N VAL A 156 -26.17 2.47 -2.17
CA VAL A 156 -26.14 1.75 -0.89
C VAL A 156 -27.32 0.80 -0.70
N GLU A 157 -28.53 1.20 -1.09
CA GLU A 157 -29.75 0.38 -0.93
C GLU A 157 -29.70 -0.92 -1.77
N GLU A 158 -29.12 -0.85 -2.97
CA GLU A 158 -29.01 -2.01 -3.87
C GLU A 158 -27.85 -2.93 -3.47
N LEU A 159 -26.74 -2.36 -3.01
CA LEU A 159 -25.49 -3.09 -2.81
C LEU A 159 -25.26 -3.60 -1.39
N LEU A 160 -25.87 -2.98 -0.37
CA LEU A 160 -25.77 -3.46 1.02
C LEU A 160 -26.18 -4.93 1.17
N PRO A 161 -27.30 -5.41 0.58
CA PRO A 161 -27.68 -6.82 0.68
C PRO A 161 -26.69 -7.79 0.00
N VAL A 162 -25.87 -7.27 -0.92
CA VAL A 162 -24.83 -8.03 -1.63
C VAL A 162 -23.55 -8.11 -0.78
N VAL A 163 -23.08 -7.01 -0.21
CA VAL A 163 -21.80 -6.98 0.54
C VAL A 163 -21.93 -7.38 2.01
N TYR A 164 -23.15 -7.34 2.56
CA TYR A 164 -23.46 -7.69 3.94
C TYR A 164 -24.54 -8.78 3.97
N THR A 165 -25.60 -8.64 4.74
CA THR A 165 -26.64 -9.67 4.88
C THR A 165 -27.67 -9.61 3.75
N PRO A 166 -28.09 -10.74 3.14
CA PRO A 166 -27.79 -12.13 3.50
C PRO A 166 -26.60 -12.76 2.74
N THR A 167 -26.12 -12.13 1.67
CA THR A 167 -25.17 -12.74 0.72
C THR A 167 -23.81 -13.04 1.34
N VAL A 168 -23.34 -12.23 2.29
CA VAL A 168 -22.08 -12.50 3.02
C VAL A 168 -22.14 -13.83 3.77
N GLY A 169 -23.33 -14.26 4.23
CA GLY A 169 -23.50 -15.56 4.87
C GLY A 169 -23.25 -16.71 3.90
N GLU A 170 -23.77 -16.61 2.67
CA GLU A 170 -23.47 -17.57 1.60
C GLU A 170 -21.99 -17.54 1.22
N ALA A 171 -21.40 -16.35 1.15
CA ALA A 171 -19.97 -16.18 0.89
C ALA A 171 -19.11 -16.86 1.96
N CYS A 172 -19.46 -16.74 3.25
CA CYS A 172 -18.77 -17.44 4.34
C CYS A 172 -18.85 -18.97 4.19
N GLN A 173 -20.01 -19.51 3.81
CA GLN A 173 -20.18 -20.95 3.60
C GLN A 173 -19.32 -21.48 2.43
N LYS A 174 -19.17 -20.66 1.39
CA LYS A 174 -18.42 -21.03 0.17
C LYS A 174 -17.02 -20.39 0.11
N TYR A 175 -16.53 -19.81 1.21
CA TYR A 175 -15.34 -18.96 1.21
C TYR A 175 -14.11 -19.66 0.65
N GLY A 176 -13.90 -20.93 1.01
CA GLY A 176 -12.79 -21.73 0.49
C GLY A 176 -12.82 -21.94 -1.04
N CYS A 177 -14.00 -21.92 -1.66
CA CYS A 177 -14.14 -22.08 -3.12
C CYS A 177 -14.01 -20.75 -3.87
N ILE A 178 -14.39 -19.64 -3.25
CA ILE A 178 -14.39 -18.30 -3.89
C ILE A 178 -13.15 -17.47 -3.52
N PHE A 179 -12.24 -18.02 -2.72
CA PHE A 179 -11.01 -17.35 -2.29
C PHE A 179 -10.13 -16.97 -3.49
N LYS A 180 -9.78 -15.68 -3.59
CA LYS A 180 -8.94 -15.12 -4.66
C LYS A 180 -7.75 -14.35 -4.11
N GLN A 181 -8.01 -13.30 -3.34
CA GLN A 181 -7.00 -12.45 -2.72
C GLN A 181 -7.21 -12.43 -1.20
N PRO A 182 -6.14 -12.51 -0.42
CA PRO A 182 -6.24 -12.48 1.04
C PRO A 182 -6.65 -11.08 1.49
N GLN A 183 -7.74 -11.00 2.25
CA GLN A 183 -8.20 -9.80 2.91
C GLN A 183 -8.05 -9.95 4.42
N GLY A 184 -7.51 -8.92 5.07
CA GLY A 184 -7.30 -8.92 6.51
C GLY A 184 -6.17 -9.85 6.97
N LEU A 185 -6.23 -10.24 8.22
CA LEU A 185 -5.20 -11.03 8.89
C LEU A 185 -5.82 -12.29 9.51
N PHE A 186 -5.18 -13.44 9.29
CA PHE A 186 -5.62 -14.72 9.84
C PHE A 186 -4.75 -15.09 11.04
N ILE A 187 -5.38 -15.29 12.20
CA ILE A 187 -4.72 -15.74 13.43
C ILE A 187 -5.41 -17.03 13.88
N SER A 188 -4.63 -18.09 14.02
CA SER A 188 -5.11 -19.39 14.48
C SER A 188 -4.58 -19.71 15.88
N LEU A 189 -5.00 -20.86 16.42
CA LEU A 189 -4.46 -21.34 17.70
C LEU A 189 -2.98 -21.75 17.61
N LYS A 190 -2.42 -21.91 16.40
CA LYS A 190 -1.02 -22.28 16.19
C LYS A 190 -0.06 -21.15 16.56
N GLU A 191 -0.51 -19.90 16.46
CA GLU A 191 0.27 -18.71 16.76
C GLU A 191 0.20 -18.32 18.25
N LYS A 192 -0.18 -19.26 19.13
CA LYS A 192 -0.21 -19.05 20.59
C LYS A 192 1.19 -18.67 21.09
N GLY A 193 1.30 -17.48 21.68
CA GLY A 193 2.58 -16.92 22.15
C GLY A 193 3.32 -16.05 21.12
N GLY A 194 2.90 -16.07 19.85
CA GLY A 194 3.49 -15.30 18.75
C GLY A 194 2.52 -14.32 18.07
N VAL A 195 1.37 -14.03 18.68
CA VAL A 195 0.33 -13.16 18.07
C VAL A 195 0.89 -11.78 17.70
N LEU A 196 1.77 -11.22 18.54
CA LEU A 196 2.40 -9.93 18.27
C LEU A 196 3.25 -9.95 16.98
N GLU A 197 3.93 -11.06 16.70
CA GLU A 197 4.73 -11.22 15.48
C GLU A 197 3.85 -11.26 14.23
N VAL A 198 2.68 -11.89 14.33
CA VAL A 198 1.69 -11.94 13.24
C VAL A 198 1.12 -10.55 12.97
N LEU A 199 0.80 -9.80 14.03
CA LEU A 199 0.30 -8.41 13.91
C LEU A 199 1.31 -7.48 13.26
N LYS A 200 2.62 -7.67 13.52
CA LYS A 200 3.69 -6.88 12.89
C LYS A 200 3.80 -7.05 11.37
N ASN A 201 3.19 -8.10 10.80
CA ASN A 201 3.12 -8.30 9.35
C ASN A 201 2.05 -7.43 8.68
N TRP A 202 1.12 -6.84 9.45
CA TRP A 202 0.15 -5.90 8.89
C TRP A 202 0.88 -4.60 8.49
N PRO A 203 0.76 -4.13 7.24
CA PRO A 203 1.55 -3.01 6.73
C PRO A 203 1.02 -1.62 7.11
N GLU A 204 0.04 -1.54 8.01
CA GLU A 204 -0.50 -0.30 8.60
C GLU A 204 -0.23 -0.24 10.10
#